data_AF-A0A2M7GWB2-F1
#
_entry.id   AF-A0A2M7GWB2-F1
#
_cell.length_a   1.000
_cell.length_b   1.000
_cell.length_c   1.000
_cell.angle_alpha   90.00
_cell.angle_beta   90.00
_cell.angle_gamma   90.00
#
_symmetry.space_group_name_H-M   'P 1'
#
loop_
_entity.id
_entity.type
_entity.pdbx_description
1 polymer ?
#
loop_
_entity_poly.entity_id
_entity_poly.type
_entity_poly.pdbx_seq_one_letter_code
_entity_poly.pdbx_strand_id
1 'polypeptide(L)'
;KEVHRVTKEGRFFVLNTSPIIIPRISRAHASKRYPIPYDIHPLLVKMGWEFIDDIVWLKPEACVKNRNAGFLQHRKPLAYKPNAVTEMLMVYRKKSDKLIDWNIQQYSWDKVKKSKVLDKYETTNVWRIDPTFDKIHSAVFPIELCNRVVKYYSFIGDLIFDPFAGSGTLGRAALNLNRHFFLTEKESKYINRIKEELNKSDNLFSFKDSQPSFVDLENFIKSIKGTI
;
A
#
# COMPACT_ATOMS: atom_id res chain seq x y z
N LYS A 1 -5.75 14.22 5.29
CA LYS A 1 -5.68 15.68 5.05
C LYS A 1 -4.34 16.06 4.41
N GLU A 2 -3.20 15.92 5.08
CA GLU A 2 -1.90 16.30 4.49
C GLU A 2 -1.56 15.58 3.19
N VAL A 3 -1.76 14.26 3.12
CA VAL A 3 -1.59 13.49 1.87
C VAL A 3 -2.43 14.10 0.73
N HIS A 4 -3.72 14.38 0.98
CA HIS A 4 -4.59 15.00 -0.02
C HIS A 4 -4.10 16.39 -0.44
N ARG A 5 -3.63 17.20 0.50
CA ARG A 5 -3.08 18.54 0.23
C ARG A 5 -1.90 18.48 -0.74
N VAL A 6 -0.96 17.56 -0.53
CA VAL A 6 0.29 17.46 -1.32
C VAL A 6 0.16 16.64 -2.60
N THR A 7 -0.81 15.72 -2.69
CA THR A 7 -1.08 14.98 -3.92
C THR A 7 -1.53 15.93 -5.03
N LYS A 8 -0.94 15.83 -6.23
CA LYS A 8 -1.38 16.64 -7.38
C LYS A 8 -2.79 16.23 -7.83
N GLU A 9 -3.51 17.15 -8.46
CA GLU A 9 -4.85 16.89 -9.02
C GLU A 9 -4.84 15.65 -9.93
N GLY A 10 -5.90 14.83 -9.86
CA GLY A 10 -6.06 13.66 -10.71
C GLY A 10 -5.11 12.49 -10.37
N ARG A 11 -4.26 12.60 -9.34
CA ARG A 11 -3.33 11.55 -8.92
C ARG A 11 -3.90 10.66 -7.83
N PHE A 12 -3.29 9.50 -7.66
CA PHE A 12 -3.87 8.39 -6.91
C PHE A 12 -3.41 8.34 -5.44
N PHE A 13 -4.29 7.79 -4.62
CA PHE A 13 -4.05 7.36 -3.25
C PHE A 13 -4.59 5.93 -3.12
N VAL A 14 -3.75 5.01 -2.66
CA VAL A 14 -4.15 3.60 -2.48
C VAL A 14 -4.02 3.25 -1.00
N LEU A 15 -5.11 2.76 -0.41
CA LEU A 15 -5.16 2.36 0.99
C LEU A 15 -5.39 0.86 1.08
N ASN A 16 -4.38 0.11 1.54
CA ASN A 16 -4.60 -1.27 1.97
C ASN A 16 -5.26 -1.28 3.36
N THR A 17 -6.34 -2.02 3.51
CA THR A 17 -7.09 -2.16 4.76
C THR A 17 -7.94 -3.43 4.76
N SER A 18 -8.41 -3.85 5.94
CA SER A 18 -9.32 -4.98 6.06
C SER A 18 -10.21 -4.84 7.30
N PRO A 19 -11.35 -5.56 7.36
CA PRO A 19 -12.13 -5.64 8.58
C PRO A 19 -11.33 -6.36 9.69
N ILE A 20 -11.13 -5.68 10.82
CA ILE A 20 -10.34 -6.21 11.94
C ILE A 20 -11.25 -6.97 12.91
N ILE A 21 -10.77 -8.10 13.41
CA ILE A 21 -11.46 -8.89 14.44
C ILE A 21 -10.74 -8.72 15.76
N ILE A 22 -11.45 -8.23 16.76
CA ILE A 22 -10.98 -8.24 18.15
C ILE A 22 -11.44 -9.54 18.80
N PRO A 23 -10.49 -10.38 19.25
CA PRO A 23 -10.82 -11.63 19.92
C PRO A 23 -11.61 -11.36 21.20
N ARG A 24 -12.48 -12.30 21.57
CA ARG A 24 -13.16 -12.25 22.86
C ARG A 24 -12.15 -12.41 24.00
N ILE A 25 -12.38 -11.71 25.10
CA ILE A 25 -11.54 -11.79 26.30
C ILE A 25 -11.74 -13.14 27.01
N SER A 26 -13.00 -13.60 27.09
CA SER A 26 -13.34 -14.88 27.72
C SER A 26 -14.54 -15.53 27.04
N ARG A 27 -14.93 -16.75 27.47
CA ARG A 27 -16.10 -17.47 26.92
C ARG A 27 -17.42 -16.74 27.12
N ALA A 28 -17.52 -15.89 28.14
CA ALA A 28 -18.69 -15.06 28.41
C ALA A 28 -18.82 -13.85 27.46
N HIS A 29 -17.78 -13.53 26.70
CA HIS A 29 -17.74 -12.36 25.81
C HIS A 29 -17.84 -12.76 24.34
N ALA A 30 -18.40 -11.86 23.52
CA ALA A 30 -18.38 -11.98 22.07
C ALA A 30 -17.13 -11.33 21.47
N SER A 31 -16.62 -11.89 20.37
CA SER A 31 -15.64 -11.20 19.53
C SER A 31 -16.31 -10.04 18.80
N LYS A 32 -15.61 -8.91 18.64
CA LYS A 32 -16.11 -7.77 17.86
C LYS A 32 -15.41 -7.69 16.51
N ARG A 33 -16.12 -7.27 15.46
CA ARG A 33 -15.54 -7.00 14.14
C ARG A 33 -15.71 -5.52 13.81
N TYR A 34 -14.61 -4.87 13.46
CA TYR A 34 -14.60 -3.48 13.03
C TYR A 34 -14.54 -3.41 11.51
N PRO A 35 -15.52 -2.78 10.85
CA PRO A 35 -15.59 -2.66 9.39
C PRO A 35 -14.73 -1.48 8.90
N ILE A 36 -13.44 -1.46 9.24
CA ILE A 36 -12.53 -0.33 8.97
C ILE A 36 -12.59 0.22 7.53
N PRO A 37 -12.60 -0.60 6.46
CA PRO A 37 -12.67 -0.09 5.09
C PRO A 37 -13.95 0.74 4.83
N TYR A 38 -15.05 0.34 5.45
CA TYR A 38 -16.35 0.98 5.30
C TYR A 38 -16.46 2.25 6.14
N ASP A 39 -15.89 2.22 7.36
CA ASP A 39 -15.88 3.37 8.26
C ASP A 39 -14.99 4.52 7.72
N ILE A 40 -13.87 4.19 7.08
CA ILE A 40 -12.91 5.19 6.57
C ILE A 40 -13.33 5.81 5.24
N HIS A 41 -14.07 5.06 4.40
CA HIS A 41 -14.53 5.51 3.10
C HIS A 41 -15.22 6.89 3.09
N PRO A 42 -16.30 7.12 3.88
CA PRO A 42 -17.00 8.42 3.86
C PRO A 42 -16.11 9.57 4.32
N LEU A 43 -15.15 9.30 5.21
CA LEU A 43 -14.18 10.30 5.67
C LEU A 43 -13.23 10.71 4.54
N LEU A 44 -12.76 9.76 3.74
CA LEU A 44 -11.90 10.04 2.59
C LEU A 44 -12.66 10.82 1.50
N VAL A 45 -13.91 10.42 1.20
CA VAL A 45 -14.76 11.15 0.24
C VAL A 45 -15.00 12.59 0.70
N LYS A 46 -15.34 12.78 1.99
CA LYS A 46 -15.52 14.12 2.57
C LYS A 46 -14.23 14.97 2.51
N MET A 47 -13.05 14.35 2.52
CA MET A 47 -11.77 15.06 2.34
C MET A 47 -11.50 15.48 0.89
N GLY A 48 -12.29 15.03 -0.08
CA GLY A 48 -12.11 15.35 -1.51
C GLY A 48 -11.36 14.27 -2.30
N TRP A 49 -11.36 13.03 -1.82
CA TRP A 49 -10.96 11.87 -2.61
C TRP A 49 -12.16 11.31 -3.37
N GLU A 50 -11.94 10.90 -4.62
CA GLU A 50 -12.90 10.15 -5.42
C GLU A 50 -12.53 8.68 -5.36
N PHE A 51 -13.48 7.82 -5.03
CA PHE A 51 -13.28 6.37 -5.08
C PHE A 51 -13.26 5.91 -6.54
N ILE A 52 -12.28 5.09 -6.89
CA ILE A 52 -12.07 4.58 -8.25
C ILE A 52 -12.37 3.09 -8.31
N ASP A 53 -11.78 2.30 -7.41
CA ASP A 53 -11.89 0.84 -7.44
C ASP A 53 -11.57 0.23 -6.06
N ASP A 54 -12.04 -0.99 -5.83
CA ASP A 54 -11.63 -1.85 -4.72
C ASP A 54 -10.96 -3.11 -5.26
N ILE A 55 -9.64 -3.17 -5.09
CA ILE A 55 -8.88 -4.37 -5.41
C ILE A 55 -8.94 -5.31 -4.20
N VAL A 56 -9.40 -6.54 -4.44
CA VAL A 56 -9.41 -7.63 -3.47
C VAL A 56 -8.08 -8.36 -3.52
N TRP A 57 -7.26 -8.18 -2.50
CA TRP A 57 -6.10 -9.03 -2.27
C TRP A 57 -6.55 -10.35 -1.62
N LEU A 58 -6.58 -11.41 -2.42
CA LEU A 58 -6.94 -12.75 -2.02
C LEU A 58 -5.69 -13.55 -1.63
N LYS A 59 -5.62 -13.92 -0.35
CA LYS A 59 -4.56 -14.77 0.22
C LYS A 59 -4.98 -16.24 0.16
N PRO A 60 -4.03 -17.19 0.09
CA PRO A 60 -4.34 -18.60 0.27
C PRO A 60 -5.02 -18.86 1.62
N GLU A 61 -6.01 -19.75 1.65
CA GLU A 61 -6.73 -20.08 2.88
C GLU A 61 -5.82 -20.66 3.97
N ALA A 62 -4.78 -21.41 3.57
CA ALA A 62 -3.79 -21.98 4.49
C ALA A 62 -3.04 -20.93 5.31
N CYS A 63 -3.00 -19.67 4.86
CA CYS A 63 -2.27 -18.59 5.53
C CYS A 63 -3.10 -17.81 6.55
N VAL A 64 -4.39 -18.14 6.73
CA VAL A 64 -5.27 -17.41 7.65
C VAL A 64 -5.76 -18.28 8.80
N LYS A 65 -6.13 -17.64 9.92
CA LYS A 65 -6.64 -18.35 11.09
C LYS A 65 -7.94 -19.07 10.76
N ASN A 66 -8.02 -20.35 11.10
CA ASN A 66 -9.25 -21.13 10.98
C ASN A 66 -10.30 -20.66 12.01
N ARG A 67 -11.39 -20.10 11.51
CA ARG A 67 -12.55 -19.61 12.28
C ARG A 67 -13.78 -20.49 12.12
N ASN A 68 -13.72 -21.44 11.20
CA ASN A 68 -14.85 -22.25 10.78
C ASN A 68 -14.95 -23.58 11.54
N ALA A 69 -13.98 -23.91 12.40
CA ALA A 69 -13.88 -25.20 13.09
C ALA A 69 -15.16 -25.62 13.84
N GLY A 70 -15.77 -24.71 14.62
CA GLY A 70 -17.00 -25.03 15.35
C GLY A 70 -18.21 -25.28 14.43
N PHE A 71 -18.27 -24.60 13.28
CA PHE A 71 -19.32 -24.81 12.29
C PHE A 71 -19.09 -26.09 11.49
N LEU A 72 -17.83 -26.44 11.19
CA LEU A 72 -17.47 -27.73 10.60
C LEU A 72 -18.00 -28.90 11.43
N GLN A 73 -17.89 -28.81 12.76
CA GLN A 73 -18.32 -29.85 13.69
C GLN A 73 -19.85 -29.92 13.87
N HIS A 74 -20.51 -28.77 14.05
CA HIS A 74 -21.90 -28.77 14.51
C HIS A 74 -22.93 -28.33 13.47
N ARG A 75 -22.52 -27.64 12.40
CA ARG A 75 -23.38 -27.13 11.31
C ARG A 75 -24.61 -26.33 11.77
N LYS A 76 -24.55 -25.73 12.97
CA LYS A 76 -25.67 -24.96 13.54
C LYS A 76 -25.86 -23.65 12.76
N PRO A 77 -27.09 -23.32 12.33
CA PRO A 77 -27.42 -21.99 11.83
C PRO A 77 -27.00 -20.90 12.84
N LEU A 78 -26.70 -19.69 12.35
CA LEU A 78 -26.16 -18.54 13.12
C LEU A 78 -24.72 -18.71 13.64
N ALA A 79 -24.11 -19.90 13.53
CA ALA A 79 -22.74 -20.13 13.96
C ALA A 79 -21.68 -20.04 12.84
N TYR A 80 -22.09 -19.84 11.58
CA TYR A 80 -21.17 -19.78 10.44
C TYR A 80 -20.25 -18.55 10.52
N LYS A 81 -18.93 -18.80 10.50
CA LYS A 81 -17.89 -17.77 10.54
C LYS A 81 -16.79 -18.11 9.53
N PRO A 82 -16.81 -17.54 8.31
CA PRO A 82 -15.83 -17.86 7.29
C PRO A 82 -14.42 -17.41 7.67
N ASN A 83 -13.42 -18.09 7.11
CA ASN A 83 -12.03 -17.67 7.17
C ASN A 83 -11.86 -16.36 6.38
N ALA A 84 -11.21 -15.37 6.98
CA ALA A 84 -11.04 -14.05 6.35
C ALA A 84 -9.77 -14.07 5.48
N VAL A 85 -9.92 -14.46 4.22
CA VAL A 85 -8.82 -14.63 3.24
C VAL A 85 -8.52 -13.37 2.41
N THR A 86 -9.30 -12.30 2.60
CA THR A 86 -9.22 -11.10 1.77
C THR A 86 -8.79 -9.87 2.56
N GLU A 87 -7.98 -9.03 1.92
CA GLU A 87 -7.81 -7.62 2.26
C GLU A 87 -8.21 -6.75 1.06
N MET A 88 -8.45 -5.46 1.30
CA MET A 88 -8.90 -4.52 0.28
C MET A 88 -7.82 -3.47 0.04
N LEU A 89 -7.46 -3.23 -1.21
CA LEU A 89 -6.73 -2.04 -1.63
C LEU A 89 -7.77 -1.09 -2.21
N MET A 90 -8.15 -0.10 -1.42
CA MET A 90 -9.09 0.92 -1.82
C MET A 90 -8.35 1.97 -2.64
N VAL A 91 -8.73 2.11 -3.91
CA VAL A 91 -8.09 3.01 -4.87
C VAL A 91 -8.91 4.29 -4.94
N TYR A 92 -8.24 5.40 -4.65
CA TYR A 92 -8.80 6.74 -4.73
C TYR A 92 -7.99 7.61 -5.67
N ARG A 93 -8.64 8.64 -6.19
CA ARG A 93 -8.04 9.72 -6.97
C ARG A 93 -8.34 11.06 -6.31
N LYS A 94 -7.37 11.98 -6.27
CA LYS A 94 -7.66 13.35 -5.85
C LYS A 94 -8.63 13.94 -6.87
N LYS A 95 -9.77 14.45 -6.38
CA LYS A 95 -10.88 14.93 -7.21
C LYS A 95 -10.38 15.80 -8.37
N SER A 96 -10.88 15.50 -9.57
CA SER A 96 -10.62 16.27 -10.79
C SER A 96 -11.75 16.06 -11.78
N ASP A 97 -12.21 17.15 -12.39
CA ASP A 97 -13.20 17.11 -13.48
C ASP A 97 -12.53 16.80 -14.84
N LYS A 98 -11.21 16.59 -14.86
CA LYS A 98 -10.45 16.25 -16.07
C LYS A 98 -10.47 14.74 -16.34
N LEU A 99 -10.50 14.40 -17.62
CA LEU A 99 -10.33 13.03 -18.09
C LEU A 99 -8.91 12.52 -17.79
N ILE A 100 -8.76 11.19 -17.77
CA ILE A 100 -7.45 10.56 -17.50
C ILE A 100 -6.38 10.99 -18.51
N ASP A 101 -6.75 11.23 -19.77
CA ASP A 101 -5.83 11.66 -20.82
C ASP A 101 -5.15 13.00 -20.49
N TRP A 102 -5.85 13.90 -19.80
CA TRP A 102 -5.25 15.16 -19.35
C TRP A 102 -4.11 14.92 -18.36
N ASN A 103 -4.25 13.94 -17.45
CA ASN A 103 -3.17 13.55 -16.55
C ASN A 103 -1.99 12.95 -17.32
N ILE A 104 -2.27 12.13 -18.34
CA ILE A 104 -1.23 11.46 -19.15
C ILE A 104 -0.46 12.49 -19.98
N GLN A 105 -1.13 13.51 -20.52
CA GLN A 105 -0.52 14.60 -21.29
C GLN A 105 0.45 15.47 -20.47
N GLN A 106 0.44 15.38 -19.14
CA GLN A 106 1.43 16.03 -18.28
C GLN A 106 2.82 15.36 -18.35
N TYR A 107 2.93 14.20 -19.00
CA TYR A 107 4.17 13.44 -19.16
C TYR A 107 4.73 13.60 -20.56
N SER A 108 6.07 13.59 -20.68
CA SER A 108 6.71 13.49 -21.99
C SER A 108 6.38 12.14 -22.64
N TRP A 109 6.36 12.13 -23.97
CA TRP A 109 6.09 10.91 -24.75
C TRP A 109 7.02 9.74 -24.36
N ASP A 110 8.30 10.03 -24.09
CA ASP A 110 9.28 9.03 -23.65
C ASP A 110 8.90 8.41 -22.31
N LYS A 111 8.49 9.22 -21.32
CA LYS A 111 8.01 8.71 -20.01
C LYS A 111 6.76 7.85 -20.17
N VAL A 112 5.82 8.27 -21.00
CA VAL A 112 4.60 7.49 -21.28
C VAL A 112 4.96 6.15 -21.92
N LYS A 113 5.84 6.15 -22.94
CA LYS A 113 6.29 4.93 -23.61
C LYS A 113 7.01 3.98 -22.65
N LYS A 114 7.94 4.47 -21.84
CA LYS A 114 8.72 3.66 -20.88
C LYS A 114 7.88 3.13 -19.72
N SER A 115 6.77 3.78 -19.40
CA SER A 115 5.89 3.36 -18.29
C SER A 115 4.82 2.36 -18.69
N LYS A 116 4.73 2.00 -19.98
CA LYS A 116 3.74 1.02 -20.46
C LYS A 116 3.92 -0.33 -19.76
N VAL A 117 2.80 -0.93 -19.37
CA VAL A 117 2.74 -2.31 -18.88
C VAL A 117 2.66 -3.24 -20.09
N LEU A 118 3.76 -3.90 -20.42
CA LEU A 118 3.84 -4.81 -21.58
C LEU A 118 3.68 -6.29 -21.20
N ASP A 119 3.93 -6.63 -19.94
CA ASP A 119 3.77 -7.99 -19.43
C ASP A 119 2.29 -8.34 -19.22
N LYS A 120 2.03 -9.60 -18.85
CA LYS A 120 0.71 -10.02 -18.37
C LYS A 120 0.27 -9.14 -17.21
N TYR A 121 -1.03 -8.85 -17.19
CA TYR A 121 -1.68 -8.01 -16.17
C TYR A 121 -2.97 -8.69 -15.70
N GLU A 122 -3.42 -8.29 -14.52
CA GLU A 122 -4.67 -8.74 -13.95
C GLU A 122 -5.85 -8.02 -14.61
N THR A 123 -6.74 -8.79 -15.23
CA THR A 123 -7.96 -8.28 -15.86
C THR A 123 -9.13 -8.13 -14.89
N THR A 124 -8.95 -8.52 -13.62
CA THR A 124 -9.97 -8.46 -12.57
C THR A 124 -9.45 -7.69 -11.37
N ASN A 125 -10.35 -7.16 -10.55
CA ASN A 125 -10.00 -6.54 -9.28
C ASN A 125 -9.55 -7.57 -8.21
N VAL A 126 -9.44 -8.87 -8.51
CA VAL A 126 -8.97 -9.89 -7.56
C VAL A 126 -7.50 -10.24 -7.81
N TRP A 127 -6.64 -9.86 -6.88
CA TRP A 127 -5.21 -10.18 -6.93
C TRP A 127 -4.89 -11.33 -5.99
N ARG A 128 -4.45 -12.44 -6.56
CA ARG A 128 -4.00 -13.63 -5.82
C ARG A 128 -2.51 -13.51 -5.57
N ILE A 129 -2.14 -13.17 -4.34
CA ILE A 129 -0.75 -12.95 -3.95
C ILE A 129 -0.55 -13.59 -2.58
N ASP A 130 0.48 -14.43 -2.47
CA ASP A 130 0.83 -15.06 -1.20
C ASP A 130 1.38 -14.02 -0.22
N PRO A 131 1.00 -14.07 1.06
CA PRO A 131 1.59 -13.20 2.07
C PRO A 131 3.08 -13.51 2.27
N THR A 132 3.84 -12.52 2.72
CA THR A 132 5.24 -12.69 3.11
C THR A 132 5.40 -12.56 4.62
N PHE A 133 6.52 -13.04 5.14
CA PHE A 133 6.88 -12.95 6.55
C PHE A 133 8.22 -12.24 6.70
N ASP A 134 8.32 -11.36 7.69
CA ASP A 134 9.56 -10.73 8.12
C ASP A 134 9.71 -10.92 9.63
N LYS A 135 10.92 -11.25 10.07
CA LYS A 135 11.20 -11.54 11.49
C LYS A 135 11.08 -10.30 12.39
N ILE A 136 11.27 -9.10 11.83
CA ILE A 136 11.34 -7.83 12.55
C ILE A 136 10.00 -7.10 12.45
N HIS A 137 9.33 -7.15 11.30
CA HIS A 137 8.02 -6.54 11.07
C HIS A 137 6.97 -7.61 10.78
N SER A 138 5.99 -7.76 11.68
CA SER A 138 4.99 -8.84 11.58
C SER A 138 3.92 -8.61 10.50
N ALA A 139 3.72 -7.36 10.06
CA ALA A 139 2.69 -6.97 9.10
C ALA A 139 3.29 -6.44 7.78
N VAL A 140 4.17 -7.22 7.14
CA VAL A 140 4.82 -6.81 5.88
C VAL A 140 3.98 -7.20 4.67
N PHE A 141 3.86 -6.27 3.72
CA PHE A 141 3.26 -6.54 2.43
C PHE A 141 4.21 -7.35 1.53
N PRO A 142 3.70 -8.27 0.69
CA PRO A 142 4.51 -8.87 -0.37
C PRO A 142 5.03 -7.79 -1.32
N ILE A 143 6.30 -7.92 -1.76
CA ILE A 143 6.88 -6.97 -2.72
C ILE A 143 6.07 -6.91 -4.02
N GLU A 144 5.49 -8.03 -4.44
CA GLU A 144 4.64 -8.12 -5.63
C GLU A 144 3.38 -7.25 -5.52
N LEU A 145 2.77 -7.18 -4.33
CA LEU A 145 1.61 -6.32 -4.09
C LEU A 145 1.98 -4.85 -4.29
N CYS A 146 3.11 -4.42 -3.72
CA CYS A 146 3.63 -3.06 -3.89
C CYS A 146 4.05 -2.77 -5.34
N ASN A 147 4.70 -3.72 -6.01
CA ASN A 147 5.09 -3.58 -7.42
C ASN A 147 3.87 -3.30 -8.31
N ARG A 148 2.76 -4.03 -8.14
CA ARG A 148 1.54 -3.79 -8.90
C ARG A 148 0.96 -2.41 -8.66
N VAL A 149 0.86 -1.99 -7.40
CA VAL A 149 0.35 -0.65 -7.06
C VAL A 149 1.20 0.44 -7.72
N VAL A 150 2.52 0.36 -7.59
CA VAL A 150 3.43 1.35 -8.21
C VAL A 150 3.34 1.30 -9.74
N LYS A 151 3.32 0.10 -10.33
CA LYS A 151 3.27 -0.10 -11.79
C LYS A 151 1.99 0.45 -12.41
N TYR A 152 0.83 0.24 -11.78
CA TYR A 152 -0.48 0.63 -12.33
C TYR A 152 -0.89 2.07 -12.04
N TYR A 153 -0.43 2.68 -10.93
CA TYR A 153 -0.89 4.00 -10.50
C TYR A 153 0.18 5.10 -10.56
N SER A 154 1.32 4.85 -11.22
CA SER A 154 2.37 5.85 -11.44
C SER A 154 3.13 5.65 -12.75
N PHE A 155 3.77 6.71 -13.23
CA PHE A 155 4.76 6.71 -14.31
C PHE A 155 6.18 6.68 -13.74
N ILE A 156 7.14 6.28 -14.56
CA ILE A 156 8.58 6.34 -14.24
C ILE A 156 8.96 7.77 -13.83
N GLY A 157 9.76 7.88 -12.77
CA GLY A 157 10.21 9.13 -12.18
C GLY A 157 9.15 9.88 -11.37
N ASP A 158 7.96 9.31 -11.15
CA ASP A 158 7.04 9.86 -10.17
C ASP A 158 7.55 9.65 -8.74
N LEU A 159 7.11 10.52 -7.82
CA LEU A 159 7.34 10.38 -6.39
C LEU A 159 6.22 9.55 -5.74
N ILE A 160 6.60 8.46 -5.09
CA ILE A 160 5.71 7.62 -4.27
C ILE A 160 5.89 7.99 -2.81
N PHE A 161 4.80 8.35 -2.13
CA PHE A 161 4.83 8.71 -0.71
C PHE A 161 4.16 7.62 0.14
N ASP A 162 4.88 7.12 1.15
CA ASP A 162 4.33 6.23 2.18
C ASP A 162 4.45 6.87 3.57
N PRO A 163 3.33 7.29 4.19
CA PRO A 163 3.35 7.85 5.53
C PRO A 163 3.60 6.80 6.63
N PHE A 164 3.47 5.51 6.33
CA PHE A 164 3.57 4.39 7.28
C PHE A 164 4.46 3.28 6.71
N ALA A 165 5.73 3.63 6.46
CA ALA A 165 6.60 2.82 5.63
C ALA A 165 6.89 1.41 6.18
N GLY A 166 6.83 1.20 7.49
CA GLY A 166 7.12 -0.09 8.12
C GLY A 166 8.48 -0.60 7.68
N SER A 167 8.54 -1.78 7.06
CA SER A 167 9.80 -2.35 6.54
C SER A 167 10.33 -1.70 5.25
N GLY A 168 9.64 -0.71 4.68
CA GLY A 168 10.05 0.00 3.46
C GLY A 168 9.76 -0.74 2.16
N THR A 169 8.86 -1.73 2.17
CA THR A 169 8.56 -2.55 0.99
C THR A 169 8.07 -1.72 -0.19
N LEU A 170 7.27 -0.66 0.05
CA LEU A 170 6.79 0.22 -1.02
C LEU A 170 7.94 1.04 -1.63
N GLY A 171 8.89 1.52 -0.82
CA GLY A 171 10.07 2.22 -1.34
C GLY A 171 10.96 1.32 -2.19
N ARG A 172 11.14 0.05 -1.79
CA ARG A 172 11.84 -0.94 -2.63
C ARG A 172 11.11 -1.18 -3.96
N ALA A 173 9.78 -1.28 -3.94
CA ALA A 173 9.00 -1.41 -5.18
C ALA A 173 9.16 -0.17 -6.08
N ALA A 174 9.14 1.03 -5.51
CA ALA A 174 9.39 2.27 -6.24
C ALA A 174 10.78 2.28 -6.89
N LEU A 175 11.82 1.92 -6.14
CA LEU A 175 13.20 1.82 -6.64
C LEU A 175 13.30 0.82 -7.80
N ASN A 176 12.78 -0.41 -7.62
CA ASN A 176 12.79 -1.46 -8.64
C ASN A 176 12.11 -1.03 -9.95
N LEU A 177 11.13 -0.15 -9.86
CA LEU A 177 10.34 0.34 -10.98
C LEU A 177 10.78 1.73 -11.46
N ASN A 178 11.95 2.23 -11.04
CA ASN A 178 12.47 3.55 -11.45
C ASN A 178 11.51 4.71 -11.09
N ARG A 179 10.93 4.69 -9.89
CA ARG A 179 10.19 5.80 -9.28
C ARG A 179 11.00 6.36 -8.10
N HIS A 180 10.84 7.65 -7.84
CA HIS A 180 11.32 8.25 -6.59
C HIS A 180 10.41 7.83 -5.44
N PHE A 181 10.91 7.87 -4.21
CA PHE A 181 10.10 7.61 -3.04
C PHE A 181 10.40 8.59 -1.91
N PHE A 182 9.40 8.79 -1.05
CA PHE A 182 9.53 9.46 0.23
C PHE A 182 8.81 8.59 1.27
N LEU A 183 9.52 8.18 2.31
CA LEU A 183 9.02 7.26 3.33
C LEU A 183 9.11 7.93 4.69
N THR A 184 8.06 7.78 5.51
CA THR A 184 8.13 8.15 6.93
C THR A 184 7.85 6.94 7.80
N GLU A 185 8.62 6.81 8.87
CA GLU A 185 8.49 5.75 9.87
C GLU A 185 8.86 6.31 11.24
N LYS A 186 8.11 5.93 12.26
CA LYS A 186 8.30 6.39 13.63
C LYS A 186 9.23 5.47 14.42
N GLU A 187 9.13 4.16 14.19
CA GLU A 187 9.83 3.14 14.96
C GLU A 187 11.26 2.94 14.43
N SER A 188 12.26 3.21 15.28
CA SER A 188 13.68 3.14 14.92
C SER A 188 14.11 1.76 14.38
N LYS A 189 13.54 0.68 14.93
CA LYS A 189 13.78 -0.69 14.45
C LYS A 189 13.37 -0.89 12.98
N TYR A 190 12.31 -0.23 12.55
CA TYR A 190 11.81 -0.29 11.17
C TYR A 190 12.64 0.60 10.26
N ILE A 191 13.06 1.78 10.73
CA ILE A 191 14.02 2.62 10.00
C ILE A 191 15.33 1.86 9.72
N ASN A 192 15.87 1.12 10.69
CA ASN A 192 17.07 0.31 10.49
C ASN A 192 16.83 -0.80 9.46
N ARG A 193 15.67 -1.46 9.51
CA ARG A 193 15.27 -2.45 8.48
C ARG A 193 15.22 -1.83 7.08
N ILE A 194 14.66 -0.62 6.94
CA ILE A 194 14.61 0.09 5.66
C ILE A 194 16.04 0.34 5.13
N LYS A 195 16.95 0.81 6.00
CA LYS A 195 18.36 1.03 5.64
C LYS A 195 19.01 -0.25 5.12
N GLU A 196 18.86 -1.36 5.85
CA GLU A 196 19.38 -2.65 5.42
C GLU A 196 18.82 -3.08 4.06
N GLU A 197 17.51 -2.98 3.86
CA GLU A 197 16.86 -3.47 2.65
C GLU A 197 17.17 -2.60 1.43
N LEU A 198 17.23 -1.28 1.58
CA LEU A 198 17.53 -0.39 0.48
C LEU A 198 19.02 -0.39 0.12
N ASN A 199 19.92 -0.58 1.09
CA ASN A 199 21.37 -0.70 0.84
C ASN A 199 21.75 -2.07 0.26
N LYS A 200 20.96 -3.12 0.46
CA LYS A 200 21.16 -4.43 -0.20
C LYS A 200 20.85 -4.38 -1.70
N SER A 201 20.12 -3.37 -2.17
CA SER A 201 19.76 -3.17 -3.58
C SER A 201 20.93 -2.63 -4.42
N ASP A 202 22.15 -3.09 -4.17
CA ASP A 202 23.27 -3.05 -5.12
C ASP A 202 22.98 -4.06 -6.25
N ASN A 203 21.88 -3.84 -6.96
CA ASN A 203 21.61 -4.54 -8.21
C ASN A 203 22.63 -4.06 -9.24
N LEU A 204 23.18 -5.00 -10.02
CA LEU A 204 24.11 -4.78 -11.14
C LEU A 204 23.59 -3.77 -12.20
N PHE A 205 22.32 -3.38 -12.11
CA PHE A 205 21.59 -2.46 -12.99
C PHE A 205 20.99 -1.23 -12.26
N SER A 206 21.32 -1.00 -10.99
CA SER A 206 20.89 0.23 -10.32
C SER A 206 21.61 1.43 -10.95
N PHE A 207 20.84 2.45 -11.31
CA PHE A 207 21.42 3.73 -11.71
C PHE A 207 22.28 4.25 -10.55
N LYS A 208 23.58 4.44 -10.81
CA LYS A 208 24.60 4.86 -9.83
C LYS A 208 24.30 6.18 -9.10
N ASP A 209 23.28 6.93 -9.51
CA ASP A 209 23.12 8.33 -9.15
C ASP A 209 22.08 8.62 -8.05
N SER A 210 21.44 7.62 -7.43
CA SER A 210 20.52 7.91 -6.31
C SER A 210 20.58 6.87 -5.19
N GLN A 211 21.58 7.00 -4.33
CA GLN A 211 21.54 6.39 -3.00
C GLN A 211 20.41 7.02 -2.17
N PRO A 212 19.59 6.23 -1.46
CA PRO A 212 18.57 6.77 -0.58
C PRO A 212 19.18 7.64 0.52
N SER A 213 18.64 8.83 0.73
CA SER A 213 19.01 9.67 1.88
C SER A 213 18.14 9.32 3.09
N PHE A 214 18.77 9.27 4.25
CA PHE A 214 18.09 9.04 5.53
C PHE A 214 18.34 10.25 6.42
N VAL A 215 17.28 10.93 6.80
CA VAL A 215 17.34 12.11 7.65
C VAL A 215 16.30 11.98 8.76
N ASP A 216 16.66 12.41 9.96
CA ASP A 216 15.68 12.61 11.02
C ASP A 216 14.83 13.87 10.76
N LEU A 217 13.78 14.05 11.55
CA LEU A 217 12.83 15.15 11.37
C LEU A 217 13.49 16.52 11.55
N GLU A 218 14.41 16.68 12.50
CA GLU A 218 15.06 17.97 12.75
C GLU A 218 15.94 18.39 11.58
N ASN A 219 16.75 17.45 11.08
CA ASN A 219 17.64 17.67 9.96
C ASN A 219 16.86 17.84 8.65
N PHE A 220 15.74 17.14 8.47
CA PHE A 220 14.82 17.37 7.36
C PHE A 220 14.21 18.79 7.41
N ILE A 221 13.80 19.27 8.59
CA ILE A 221 13.28 20.64 8.74
C ILE A 221 14.37 21.69 8.47
N LYS A 222 15.62 21.42 8.87
CA LYS A 222 16.75 22.32 8.58
C LYS A 222 17.05 22.36 7.08
N SER A 223 17.03 21.22 6.39
CA SER A 223 17.33 21.18 4.95
C SER A 223 16.33 21.96 4.11
N ILE A 224 15.03 21.92 4.46
CA ILE A 224 14.01 22.72 3.77
C ILE A 224 14.13 24.21 4.07
N LYS A 225 14.52 24.60 5.29
CA LYS A 225 14.65 26.01 5.71
C LYS A 225 15.90 26.68 5.15
N GLY A 226 16.98 25.94 4.91
CA GLY A 226 18.19 26.46 4.26
C GLY A 226 18.08 26.65 2.74
N THR A 227 16.94 26.26 2.14
CA THR A 227 16.70 26.33 0.69
C THR A 227 15.68 27.44 0.32
N ILE A 228 15.24 28.24 1.29
CA ILE A 228 14.35 29.41 1.12
C ILE A 228 15.13 30.65 1.54
#